data_AF-A0A087DE74-F1
#
_entry.id   AF-A0A087DE74-F1
#
_cell.length_a   1.000
_cell.length_b   1.000
_cell.length_c   1.000
_cell.angle_alpha   90.00
_cell.angle_beta   90.00
_cell.angle_gamma   90.00
#
_symmetry.space_group_name_H-M   'P 1'
#
loop_
_entity.id
_entity.type
_entity.pdbx_description
1 polymer ?
#
loop_
_entity_poly.entity_id
_entity_poly.type
_entity_poly.pdbx_seq_one_letter_code
_entity_poly.pdbx_strand_id
1 'polypeptide(L)'
;MSLRQTKAIVTLLQSEINAQIRLVLNYQGATRDNMSLVVSELDGSDKGYDQRMIASIKQTQKSLEETLIELKQASTALDQIRML
;
A
#
# COMPACT_ATOMS: atom_id res chain seq x y z
N MET A 1 -28.31 -5.52 15.72
CA MET A 1 -27.91 -4.53 14.69
C MET A 1 -28.96 -4.54 13.58
N SER A 2 -29.35 -3.39 13.06
CA SER A 2 -30.29 -3.32 11.93
C SER A 2 -29.56 -3.27 10.58
N LEU A 3 -30.24 -3.66 9.50
CA LEU A 3 -29.71 -3.56 8.13
C LEU A 3 -29.21 -2.14 7.81
N ARG A 4 -29.93 -1.11 8.28
CA ARG A 4 -29.53 0.30 8.12
C ARG A 4 -28.20 0.59 8.83
N GLN A 5 -28.01 0.10 10.06
CA GLN A 5 -26.76 0.25 10.80
C GLN A 5 -25.60 -0.48 10.09
N THR A 6 -25.85 -1.70 9.59
CA THR A 6 -24.87 -2.47 8.83
C THR A 6 -24.42 -1.73 7.56
N LYS A 7 -25.36 -1.20 6.77
CA LYS A 7 -25.03 -0.42 5.55
C LYS A 7 -24.23 0.85 5.84
N ALA A 8 -24.53 1.53 6.96
CA ALA A 8 -23.75 2.69 7.39
C ALA A 8 -22.31 2.32 7.75
N ILE A 9 -22.11 1.24 8.52
CA ILE A 9 -20.77 0.73 8.87
C ILE A 9 -19.98 0.32 7.63
N VAL A 10 -20.60 -0.40 6.69
CA VAL A 10 -19.97 -0.81 5.42
C VAL A 10 -19.52 0.41 4.61
N THR A 11 -20.33 1.48 4.58
CA THR A 11 -19.96 2.73 3.89
C THR A 11 -18.75 3.40 4.53
N LEU A 12 -18.66 3.40 5.86
CA LEU A 12 -17.50 3.94 6.58
C LEU A 12 -16.24 3.10 6.31
N LEU A 13 -16.34 1.77 6.40
CA LEU A 13 -15.23 0.86 6.10
C LEU A 13 -14.74 1.04 4.66
N GLN A 14 -15.65 1.25 3.71
CA GLN A 14 -15.31 1.48 2.31
C GLN A 14 -14.53 2.80 2.14
N SER A 15 -14.93 3.86 2.84
CA SER A 15 -14.19 5.13 2.84
C SER A 15 -12.79 4.98 3.43
N GLU A 16 -12.66 4.21 4.52
CA GLU A 16 -11.39 3.97 5.20
C GLU A 16 -10.42 3.15 4.32
N ILE A 17 -10.90 2.07 3.70
CA ILE A 17 -10.09 1.29 2.75
C ILE A 17 -9.62 2.14 1.56
N ASN A 18 -10.49 2.99 1.01
CA ASN A 18 -10.10 3.90 -0.07
C ASN A 18 -9.08 4.96 0.39
N ALA A 19 -9.09 5.37 1.66
CA ALA A 19 -8.04 6.22 2.21
C ALA A 19 -6.71 5.44 2.33
N GLN A 20 -6.75 4.21 2.84
CA GLN A 20 -5.57 3.36 2.96
C GLN A 20 -4.95 3.02 1.61
N ILE A 21 -5.75 2.76 0.58
CA ILE A 21 -5.28 2.56 -0.80
C ILE A 21 -4.45 3.77 -1.27
N ARG A 22 -4.94 4.99 -1.03
CA ARG A 22 -4.21 6.22 -1.40
C ARG A 22 -2.91 6.37 -0.62
N LEU A 23 -2.91 6.06 0.67
CA LEU A 23 -1.69 6.07 1.49
C LEU A 23 -0.65 5.09 0.96
N VAL A 24 -1.04 3.85 0.67
CA VAL A 24 -0.15 2.82 0.13
C VAL A 24 0.45 3.25 -1.21
N LEU A 25 -0.36 3.79 -2.12
CA LEU A 25 0.12 4.31 -3.41
C LEU A 25 1.14 5.44 -3.23
N ASN A 26 0.91 6.37 -2.30
CA ASN A 26 1.84 7.44 -1.99
C ASN A 26 3.16 6.90 -1.40
N TYR A 27 3.08 5.93 -0.48
CA TYR A 27 4.26 5.27 0.06
C TYR A 27 5.05 4.55 -1.03
N GLN A 28 4.39 3.82 -1.94
CA GLN A 28 5.07 3.16 -3.06
C GLN A 28 5.83 4.15 -3.95
N GLY A 29 5.22 5.30 -4.25
CA GLY A 29 5.86 6.39 -4.98
C GLY A 29 7.12 6.88 -4.25
N ALA A 30 6.97 7.31 -3.00
CA ALA A 30 8.08 7.80 -2.18
C ALA A 30 9.20 6.76 -2.00
N THR A 31 8.85 5.49 -1.85
CA THR A 31 9.82 4.40 -1.75
C THR A 31 10.58 4.20 -3.06
N ARG A 32 9.94 4.34 -4.23
CA ARG A 32 10.61 4.29 -5.53
C ARG A 32 11.56 5.47 -5.72
N ASP A 33 11.14 6.68 -5.35
CA ASP A 33 11.97 7.88 -5.46
C ASP A 33 13.18 7.80 -4.53
N ASN A 34 12.98 7.38 -3.28
CA ASN A 34 14.07 7.15 -2.33
C ASN A 34 15.04 6.06 -2.82
N MET A 35 14.55 5.00 -3.48
CA MET A 35 15.42 4.00 -4.09
C MET A 35 16.32 4.61 -5.15
N SER A 36 15.76 5.47 -6.01
CA SER A 36 16.51 6.14 -7.08
C SER A 36 17.61 7.04 -6.49
N LEU A 37 17.30 7.78 -5.42
CA LEU A 37 18.27 8.62 -4.71
C LEU A 37 19.37 7.78 -4.06
N VAL A 38 19.00 6.70 -3.38
CA VAL A 38 19.97 5.79 -2.74
C VAL A 38 20.93 5.20 -3.77
N VAL A 39 20.42 4.77 -4.93
CA VAL A 39 21.26 4.27 -6.02
C VAL A 39 22.22 5.36 -6.49
N SER A 40 21.77 6.59 -6.71
CA SER A 40 22.66 7.67 -7.20
C SER A 40 23.71 8.10 -6.17
N GLU A 41 23.38 8.07 -4.87
CA GLU A 41 24.28 8.50 -3.80
C GLU A 41 25.26 7.41 -3.36
N LEU A 42 24.90 6.14 -3.51
CA LEU A 42 25.72 5.00 -3.08
C LEU A 42 26.42 4.27 -4.23
N ASP A 43 26.25 4.73 -5.48
CA ASP A 43 26.98 4.20 -6.64
C ASP A 43 28.49 4.35 -6.41
N GLY A 44 29.21 3.23 -6.30
CA GLY A 44 30.64 3.19 -5.96
C GLY A 44 30.99 2.86 -4.51
N SER A 45 30.03 2.45 -3.66
CA SER A 45 30.32 1.97 -2.29
C SER A 45 31.06 0.61 -2.28
N ASP A 46 32.33 0.59 -1.83
CA ASP A 46 33.19 -0.62 -1.73
C ASP A 46 32.61 -1.76 -0.85
N LYS A 47 31.59 -1.50 -0.04
CA LYS A 47 31.04 -2.45 0.95
C LYS A 47 29.67 -3.03 0.59
N GLY A 48 29.16 -2.76 -0.62
CA GLY A 48 27.88 -3.30 -1.10
C GLY A 48 26.66 -2.87 -0.27
N TYR A 49 26.73 -1.71 0.40
CA TYR A 49 25.62 -1.20 1.21
C TYR A 49 24.45 -0.70 0.35
N ASP A 50 24.76 -0.16 -0.82
CA ASP A 50 23.84 0.12 -1.92
C ASP A 50 22.96 -1.10 -2.24
N GLN A 51 23.57 -2.26 -2.50
CA GLN A 51 22.84 -3.46 -2.88
C GLN A 51 21.91 -3.96 -1.78
N ARG A 52 22.36 -3.94 -0.51
CA ARG A 52 21.54 -4.33 0.64
C ARG A 52 20.38 -3.37 0.86
N MET A 53 20.61 -2.07 0.75
CA MET A 53 19.57 -1.06 0.89
C MET A 53 18.55 -1.16 -0.25
N ILE A 54 18.99 -1.35 -1.49
CA ILE A 54 18.13 -1.58 -2.65
C ILE A 54 17.28 -2.85 -2.45
N ALA A 55 17.86 -3.94 -1.95
CA ALA A 55 17.12 -5.17 -1.67
C ALA A 55 16.04 -4.97 -0.61
N SER A 56 16.34 -4.28 0.49
CA SER A 56 15.34 -3.93 1.52
C SER A 56 14.22 -3.05 0.95
N ILE A 57 14.56 -2.05 0.13
CA ILE A 57 13.57 -1.16 -0.49
C ILE A 57 12.66 -1.93 -1.47
N LYS A 58 13.22 -2.82 -2.30
CA LYS A 58 12.43 -3.69 -3.18
C LYS A 58 11.48 -4.60 -2.39
N GLN A 59 11.94 -5.15 -1.27
CA GLN A 59 11.09 -5.95 -0.39
C GLN A 59 9.94 -5.11 0.20
N THR A 60 10.22 -3.89 0.64
CA THR A 60 9.17 -2.95 1.10
C THR A 60 8.16 -2.64 -0.01
N GLN A 61 8.62 -2.40 -1.24
CA GLN A 61 7.72 -2.19 -2.39
C GLN A 61 6.80 -3.38 -2.61
N LYS A 62 7.34 -4.60 -2.59
CA LYS A 62 6.55 -5.82 -2.74
C LYS A 62 5.49 -5.96 -1.64
N SER A 63 5.84 -5.73 -0.38
CA SER A 63 4.86 -5.77 0.73
C SER A 63 3.78 -4.70 0.60
N LEU A 64 4.11 -3.52 0.07
CA LEU A 64 3.12 -2.49 -0.24
C LEU A 64 2.20 -2.90 -1.40
N GLU A 65 2.72 -3.58 -2.42
CA GLU A 65 1.90 -4.14 -3.52
C GLU A 65 0.92 -5.20 -3.01
N GLU A 66 1.36 -6.11 -2.14
CA GLU A 66 0.52 -7.12 -1.49
C GLU A 66 -0.60 -6.45 -0.67
N THR A 67 -0.24 -5.46 0.16
CA THR A 67 -1.22 -4.69 0.95
C THR A 67 -2.24 -3.99 0.05
N LEU A 68 -1.81 -3.42 -1.08
CA LEU A 68 -2.72 -2.77 -2.04
C LEU A 68 -3.72 -3.76 -2.64
N ILE A 69 -3.30 -4.99 -2.92
CA ILE A 69 -4.16 -6.04 -3.44
C ILE A 69 -5.23 -6.41 -2.40
N GLU A 70 -4.82 -6.64 -1.15
CA GLU A 70 -5.74 -6.98 -0.05
C GLU A 70 -6.77 -5.87 0.18
N LEU A 71 -6.34 -4.60 0.17
CA LEU A 71 -7.24 -3.46 0.31
C LEU A 71 -8.25 -3.37 -0.84
N LYS A 72 -7.82 -3.61 -2.09
CA LYS A 72 -8.73 -3.63 -3.25
C LYS A 72 -9.75 -4.77 -3.16
N GLN A 73 -9.33 -5.93 -2.66
CA GLN A 73 -10.24 -7.06 -2.42
C GLN A 73 -11.26 -6.74 -1.32
N ALA A 74 -10.81 -6.16 -0.21
CA ALA A 74 -11.68 -5.72 0.89
C ALA A 74 -12.70 -4.68 0.41
N SER A 75 -12.26 -3.70 -0.39
CA SER A 75 -13.12 -2.71 -1.03
C SER A 75 -14.22 -3.38 -1.86
N THR A 76 -13.84 -4.33 -2.71
CA THR A 76 -14.79 -5.05 -3.59
C THR A 76 -15.81 -5.84 -2.78
N ALA A 77 -15.39 -6.50 -1.70
CA ALA A 77 -16.28 -7.25 -0.81
C ALA A 77 -17.28 -6.35 -0.09
N LEU A 78 -16.86 -5.16 0.35
CA LEU A 78 -17.76 -4.19 0.98
C LEU A 78 -18.79 -3.63 0.00
N ASP A 79 -18.39 -3.37 -1.24
CA ASP A 79 -19.33 -2.96 -2.30
C ASP A 79 -20.41 -4.04 -2.55
N GLN A 80 -20.03 -5.32 -2.54
CA GLN A 80 -20.98 -6.43 -2.63
C GLN A 80 -21.97 -6.44 -1.46
N ILE A 81 -21.51 -6.27 -0.22
CA ILE A 81 -22.38 -6.24 0.98
C ILE A 81 -23.34 -5.04 0.93
N ARG A 82 -22.89 -3.89 0.40
CA ARG A 82 -23.73 -2.69 0.29
C ARG A 82 -24.92 -2.89 -0.66
N MET A 83 -24.76 -3.75 -1.67
CA MET A 83 -25.78 -4.04 -2.69
C MET A 83 -26.85 -5.05 -2.23
N LEU A 84 -26.63 -5.78 -1.13
CA LEU A 84 -27.62 -6.65 -0.47
C LEU A 84 -28.66 -5.83 0.32
#